data_AF-A0A925V486-F1
#
_entry.id   AF-A0A925V486-F1
#
_cell.length_a   1.000
_cell.length_b   1.000
_cell.length_c   1.000
_cell.angle_alpha   90.00
_cell.angle_beta   90.00
_cell.angle_gamma   90.00
#
_symmetry.space_group_name_H-M   'P 1'
#
loop_
_entity.id
_entity.type
_entity.pdbx_description
1 polymer ?
#
loop_
_entity_poly.entity_id
_entity_poly.type
_entity_poly.pdbx_seq_one_letter_code
_entity_poly.pdbx_strand_id
1 'polypeptide(L)'
;MTKFKLVSVLPALCASWMLTGCPDDTSEGNDDNNNDSSSSDESNSDPDTTVSGVTLTTSESDPSSSSDDTIDPTMTTVDPDSSSSTDPTDATESSSSSAADESSSSGSESGSESGSESSSSTDPSAGSSSESGVMPSGSYGACDLAAKEPSDDCLDGDLCISVGDGASACGLEGCADEGDCAVPESGTAAPACLPLNGGGTACALDCGGGEVCPDGMICVDEFVCGWAPVAPGGGVCPDSDLGAVPSSYDGDATGLFDDYIPSCAGLGGGEEELLDFTADEAGFYTFSTEGSPTDTVVFVLTGCDGEELGCNDDLDPANMIFQSSVTVYLTDSQAVIVGVDGWNGEVGPYTLEASYAGAGTDGGSCCDVQDGPGCDAAAIETCVCAIDDFCCDDTWDGACVAIATSEECLAICG
;
A
#
# COMPACT_ATOMS: atom_id res chain seq x y z
N MET A 1 -2.89 -64.73 12.98
CA MET A 1 -4.08 -64.99 12.13
C MET A 1 -5.26 -64.25 12.75
N THR A 2 -5.48 -63.00 12.36
CA THR A 2 -6.56 -62.16 12.90
C THR A 2 -7.14 -61.39 11.71
N LYS A 3 -8.47 -61.34 11.58
CA LYS A 3 -9.13 -60.95 10.33
C LYS A 3 -9.19 -59.44 10.15
N PHE A 4 -8.70 -58.96 9.02
CA PHE A 4 -9.08 -57.65 8.47
C PHE A 4 -10.60 -57.60 8.24
N LYS A 5 -11.20 -56.44 8.50
CA LYS A 5 -12.61 -56.16 8.24
C LYS A 5 -12.67 -54.94 7.32
N LEU A 6 -12.77 -55.16 6.01
CA LEU A 6 -13.04 -54.07 5.06
C LEU A 6 -14.40 -53.45 5.40
N VAL A 7 -14.44 -52.13 5.51
CA VAL A 7 -15.66 -51.33 5.37
C VAL A 7 -15.56 -50.65 4.02
N SER A 8 -16.43 -51.04 3.09
CA SER A 8 -16.58 -50.41 1.78
C SER A 8 -17.67 -49.36 1.89
N VAL A 9 -17.35 -48.10 1.59
CA VAL A 9 -18.34 -47.04 1.39
C VAL A 9 -18.40 -46.76 -0.11
N LEU A 10 -19.57 -46.92 -0.70
CA LEU A 10 -19.90 -46.47 -2.06
C LEU A 10 -20.96 -45.35 -1.92
N PRO A 11 -20.93 -44.32 -2.79
CA PRO A 11 -21.76 -43.14 -2.64
C PRO A 11 -23.20 -43.40 -3.09
N ALA A 12 -24.16 -42.78 -2.40
CA ALA A 12 -25.56 -42.81 -2.77
C ALA A 12 -25.92 -41.57 -3.62
N LEU A 13 -25.95 -41.73 -4.94
CA LEU A 13 -26.68 -40.83 -5.83
C LEU A 13 -28.15 -41.22 -5.84
N CYS A 14 -29.06 -40.28 -5.57
CA CYS A 14 -30.45 -40.37 -6.03
C CYS A 14 -31.04 -38.97 -6.22
N ALA A 15 -31.92 -38.81 -7.22
CA ALA A 15 -32.22 -37.51 -7.82
C ALA A 15 -33.59 -36.92 -7.43
N SER A 16 -33.64 -35.58 -7.50
CA SER A 16 -34.72 -34.74 -8.06
C SER A 16 -36.18 -35.05 -7.70
N TRP A 17 -36.82 -34.12 -6.99
CA TRP A 17 -38.25 -33.79 -7.17
C TRP A 17 -38.45 -32.26 -7.14
N MET A 18 -39.26 -31.73 -8.06
CA MET A 18 -39.68 -30.32 -8.14
C MET A 18 -41.05 -30.10 -7.46
N LEU A 19 -41.38 -28.82 -7.20
CA LEU A 19 -42.71 -28.25 -6.87
C LEU A 19 -43.28 -28.68 -5.49
N THR A 20 -43.66 -27.77 -4.58
CA THR A 20 -44.73 -26.76 -4.77
C THR A 20 -44.76 -25.72 -3.65
N GLY A 21 -45.09 -24.46 -3.97
CA GLY A 21 -45.97 -23.60 -3.15
C GLY A 21 -45.38 -22.72 -2.03
N CYS A 22 -45.02 -21.47 -2.36
CA CYS A 22 -45.18 -20.34 -1.43
C CYS A 22 -46.56 -19.69 -1.65
N PRO A 23 -47.30 -19.29 -0.61
CA PRO A 23 -48.53 -18.51 -0.77
C PRO A 23 -48.25 -17.01 -0.93
N ASP A 24 -48.95 -16.39 -1.89
CA ASP A 24 -49.23 -14.96 -1.91
C ASP A 24 -49.97 -14.51 -0.64
N ASP A 25 -49.74 -13.27 -0.21
CA ASP A 25 -50.69 -12.54 0.63
C ASP A 25 -50.85 -11.11 0.08
N THR A 26 -52.00 -10.85 -0.56
CA THR A 26 -52.38 -9.55 -1.10
C THR A 26 -53.75 -9.12 -0.56
N SER A 27 -53.79 -7.96 0.08
CA SER A 27 -55.00 -7.12 0.22
C SER A 27 -54.53 -5.67 0.26
N GLU A 28 -54.67 -4.89 -0.81
CA GLU A 28 -55.90 -4.18 -1.23
C GLU A 28 -56.50 -3.31 -0.12
N GLY A 29 -56.60 -1.98 -0.34
CA GLY A 29 -57.57 -1.17 0.42
C GLY A 29 -57.34 0.34 0.58
N ASN A 30 -57.62 1.10 -0.47
CA ASN A 30 -58.43 2.34 -0.42
C ASN A 30 -57.83 3.67 0.12
N ASP A 31 -57.43 4.52 -0.83
CA ASP A 31 -57.88 5.90 -1.10
C ASP A 31 -58.33 6.87 0.03
N ASP A 32 -57.92 8.12 -0.23
CA ASP A 32 -58.70 9.37 -0.12
C ASP A 32 -58.67 10.26 1.14
N ASN A 33 -58.09 11.45 0.90
CA ASN A 33 -58.64 12.79 1.17
C ASN A 33 -58.41 13.51 2.53
N ASN A 34 -57.65 14.61 2.37
CA ASN A 34 -57.97 16.00 2.74
C ASN A 34 -57.58 16.59 4.12
N ASN A 35 -56.81 17.68 3.98
CA ASN A 35 -57.12 19.02 4.52
C ASN A 35 -56.87 19.29 6.02
N ASP A 36 -55.87 20.13 6.33
CA ASP A 36 -56.22 21.54 6.61
C ASP A 36 -55.11 22.59 6.37
N SER A 37 -55.45 23.51 5.46
CA SER A 37 -55.29 24.97 5.47
C SER A 37 -54.38 25.75 6.43
N SER A 38 -53.99 26.91 5.91
CA SER A 38 -53.55 28.18 6.56
C SER A 38 -52.07 28.29 6.96
N SER A 39 -51.23 29.18 6.41
CA SER A 39 -51.33 30.58 5.92
C SER A 39 -51.22 31.67 6.99
N SER A 40 -50.06 32.32 7.06
CA SER A 40 -49.93 33.78 7.26
C SER A 40 -48.48 34.24 7.09
N ASP A 41 -48.21 35.04 6.07
CA ASP A 41 -47.09 35.98 6.08
C ASP A 41 -47.21 36.99 7.24
N GLU A 42 -46.09 37.54 7.72
CA GLU A 42 -45.76 38.98 7.59
C GLU A 42 -44.57 39.38 8.49
N SER A 43 -43.52 39.92 7.83
CA SER A 43 -42.74 41.12 8.17
C SER A 43 -42.84 41.72 9.59
N ASN A 44 -41.70 41.98 10.26
CA ASN A 44 -41.06 43.32 10.25
C ASN A 44 -39.87 43.56 11.22
N SER A 45 -38.96 44.43 10.75
CA SER A 45 -38.20 45.47 11.49
C SER A 45 -37.03 45.13 12.44
N ASP A 46 -35.86 45.66 12.06
CA ASP A 46 -34.77 46.11 12.94
C ASP A 46 -35.20 47.14 14.00
N PRO A 47 -34.33 47.43 14.98
CA PRO A 47 -33.82 48.81 15.01
C PRO A 47 -32.30 48.96 15.17
N ASP A 48 -31.78 49.98 14.47
CA ASP A 48 -30.46 50.59 14.60
C ASP A 48 -30.31 51.42 15.90
N THR A 49 -29.15 51.40 16.55
CA THR A 49 -28.43 52.64 16.96
C THR A 49 -27.00 52.40 17.47
N THR A 50 -26.06 53.18 16.94
CA THR A 50 -24.66 53.36 17.39
C THR A 50 -24.50 54.32 18.58
N VAL A 51 -23.39 54.23 19.37
CA VAL A 51 -22.42 55.34 19.70
C VAL A 51 -21.47 55.02 20.89
N SER A 52 -20.23 55.52 20.79
CA SER A 52 -19.05 55.33 21.67
C SER A 52 -19.06 55.96 23.08
N GLY A 53 -18.18 55.52 24.00
CA GLY A 53 -18.10 56.06 25.38
C GLY A 53 -16.90 55.75 26.33
N VAL A 54 -15.64 55.70 25.84
CA VAL A 54 -14.37 56.18 26.47
C VAL A 54 -14.15 56.17 28.03
N THR A 55 -13.05 55.52 28.51
CA THR A 55 -12.24 55.71 29.78
C THR A 55 -12.80 55.24 31.16
N LEU A 56 -12.04 54.83 32.21
CA LEU A 56 -10.58 54.69 32.52
C LEU A 56 -10.34 53.78 33.77
N THR A 57 -9.24 53.00 33.83
CA THR A 57 -8.50 52.47 35.05
C THR A 57 -9.23 51.61 36.11
N THR A 58 -8.59 50.78 36.96
CA THR A 58 -7.17 50.36 37.21
C THR A 58 -7.03 48.83 36.92
N SER A 59 -6.00 48.02 37.26
CA SER A 59 -4.75 48.15 38.06
C SER A 59 -3.74 47.06 37.64
N GLU A 60 -2.48 47.15 38.09
CA GLU A 60 -1.37 46.21 37.80
C GLU A 60 -1.18 45.11 38.87
N SER A 61 -0.48 44.02 38.54
CA SER A 61 0.72 43.53 39.28
C SER A 61 1.33 42.27 38.62
N ASP A 62 2.57 42.39 38.16
CA ASP A 62 3.43 41.32 37.62
C ASP A 62 4.52 40.89 38.66
N PRO A 63 5.35 39.84 38.42
CA PRO A 63 5.96 39.05 39.50
C PRO A 63 7.26 39.59 40.11
N SER A 64 7.60 39.08 41.30
CA SER A 64 8.80 39.42 42.06
C SER A 64 9.94 38.40 41.91
N SER A 65 11.17 38.92 41.96
CA SER A 65 12.44 38.19 41.82
C SER A 65 13.28 38.20 43.11
N SER A 66 14.19 37.23 43.24
CA SER A 66 15.40 37.23 44.10
C SER A 66 16.34 36.12 43.60
N SER A 67 17.56 36.38 43.06
CA SER A 67 18.85 36.62 43.77
C SER A 67 19.19 35.53 44.79
N ASP A 68 20.37 34.91 44.89
CA ASP A 68 21.71 35.02 44.26
C ASP A 68 22.30 33.57 44.27
N ASP A 69 23.40 33.16 43.64
CA ASP A 69 24.78 33.66 43.78
C ASP A 69 25.70 32.99 42.71
N THR A 70 26.98 33.30 42.72
CA THR A 70 27.92 33.25 41.59
C THR A 70 28.91 32.06 41.57
N ILE A 71 29.49 31.77 40.38
CA ILE A 71 30.95 31.78 40.10
C ILE A 71 31.25 31.38 38.64
N ASP A 72 31.93 32.27 37.91
CA ASP A 72 32.89 31.98 36.84
C ASP A 72 34.25 32.54 37.30
N PRO A 73 35.39 31.97 36.87
CA PRO A 73 36.32 32.84 36.15
C PRO A 73 37.04 32.17 34.96
N THR A 74 36.77 32.70 33.78
CA THR A 74 37.66 32.64 32.61
C THR A 74 39.08 33.19 32.88
N MET A 75 40.11 32.60 32.25
CA MET A 75 41.31 33.30 31.73
C MET A 75 42.24 32.36 30.91
N THR A 76 42.14 32.47 29.59
CA THR A 76 43.22 32.62 28.58
C THR A 76 44.65 32.10 28.88
N THR A 77 45.26 31.31 27.97
CA THR A 77 46.37 31.74 27.07
C THR A 77 47.06 30.62 26.24
N VAL A 78 47.58 31.04 25.07
CA VAL A 78 48.68 30.50 24.23
C VAL A 78 48.62 29.12 23.54
N ASP A 79 48.32 29.17 22.23
CA ASP A 79 49.12 28.55 21.15
C ASP A 79 50.52 29.23 21.03
N PRO A 80 51.61 28.57 20.53
CA PRO A 80 51.74 28.34 19.08
C PRO A 80 52.57 27.12 18.57
N ASP A 81 52.30 26.79 17.30
CA ASP A 81 53.21 26.25 16.26
C ASP A 81 54.26 25.16 16.58
N SER A 82 54.21 24.03 15.85
CA SER A 82 55.19 23.80 14.74
C SER A 82 54.93 22.55 13.90
N SER A 83 55.15 22.71 12.60
CA SER A 83 55.11 21.72 11.50
C SER A 83 56.24 20.68 11.47
N SER A 84 55.97 19.50 10.94
CA SER A 84 56.76 18.80 9.88
C SER A 84 56.04 17.48 9.52
N SER A 85 55.62 17.18 8.30
CA SER A 85 56.34 17.03 7.01
C SER A 85 57.47 16.01 7.03
N THR A 86 57.23 14.82 6.46
CA THR A 86 58.14 14.12 5.51
C THR A 86 57.51 12.84 4.97
N ASP A 87 57.06 12.89 3.72
CA ASP A 87 57.34 11.83 2.73
C ASP A 87 58.84 11.96 2.37
N PRO A 88 59.59 10.91 1.94
CA PRO A 88 59.46 10.51 0.52
C PRO A 88 59.79 9.02 0.17
N THR A 89 59.18 8.51 -0.91
CA THR A 89 59.80 7.67 -1.99
C THR A 89 60.34 6.25 -1.64
N ASP A 90 60.50 5.28 -2.56
CA ASP A 90 60.06 4.96 -3.94
C ASP A 90 60.66 3.55 -4.27
N ALA A 91 60.51 3.05 -5.50
CA ALA A 91 61.05 1.83 -6.11
C ALA A 91 60.19 0.56 -5.94
N THR A 92 59.27 0.23 -6.86
CA THR A 92 59.47 -0.32 -8.25
C THR A 92 59.98 -1.78 -8.22
N GLU A 93 59.37 -2.80 -8.84
CA GLU A 93 59.18 -3.17 -10.26
C GLU A 93 58.80 -4.70 -10.25
N SER A 94 58.20 -5.40 -11.23
CA SER A 94 57.76 -5.18 -12.62
C SER A 94 56.48 -6.01 -12.91
N SER A 95 55.58 -5.59 -13.83
CA SER A 95 55.35 -6.14 -15.20
C SER A 95 55.26 -7.68 -15.35
N SER A 96 54.25 -8.29 -15.97
CA SER A 96 53.85 -8.22 -17.40
C SER A 96 52.57 -9.07 -17.63
N SER A 97 51.53 -8.68 -18.39
CA SER A 97 51.34 -8.79 -19.88
C SER A 97 51.68 -10.19 -20.45
N SER A 98 50.93 -10.86 -21.34
CA SER A 98 49.76 -10.50 -22.20
C SER A 98 48.79 -11.73 -22.22
N ALA A 99 47.79 -11.94 -23.09
CA ALA A 99 47.41 -11.39 -24.40
C ALA A 99 45.90 -11.58 -24.68
N ALA A 100 45.47 -11.46 -25.94
CA ALA A 100 44.12 -11.74 -26.46
C ALA A 100 44.13 -12.95 -27.41
N ASP A 101 42.96 -13.51 -27.70
CA ASP A 101 42.69 -14.27 -28.93
C ASP A 101 41.21 -14.10 -29.35
N GLU A 102 40.99 -13.83 -30.65
CA GLU A 102 39.68 -13.88 -31.30
C GLU A 102 39.54 -15.18 -32.09
N SER A 103 38.34 -15.78 -32.17
CA SER A 103 37.82 -16.28 -33.46
C SER A 103 36.34 -16.69 -33.42
N SER A 104 35.53 -15.88 -34.08
CA SER A 104 34.46 -16.24 -35.03
C SER A 104 34.10 -17.71 -35.28
N SER A 105 32.79 -17.99 -35.35
CA SER A 105 32.20 -18.78 -36.45
C SER A 105 30.75 -18.38 -36.72
N SER A 106 30.46 -18.15 -38.00
CA SER A 106 29.13 -17.93 -38.56
C SER A 106 28.56 -19.24 -39.14
N GLY A 107 27.23 -19.32 -39.24
CA GLY A 107 26.54 -20.48 -39.81
C GLY A 107 25.11 -20.16 -40.21
N SER A 108 24.94 -19.51 -41.36
CA SER A 108 23.64 -19.31 -42.00
C SER A 108 23.23 -20.55 -42.81
N GLU A 109 21.95 -20.90 -42.85
CA GLU A 109 21.26 -21.32 -44.08
C GLU A 109 19.77 -20.97 -44.00
N SER A 110 19.15 -20.70 -45.15
CA SER A 110 17.75 -20.28 -45.28
C SER A 110 16.91 -21.37 -45.96
N GLY A 111 15.62 -21.43 -45.65
CA GLY A 111 14.63 -22.26 -46.36
C GLY A 111 13.31 -21.50 -46.49
N SER A 112 12.67 -21.57 -47.66
CA SER A 112 11.52 -20.73 -48.03
C SER A 112 10.28 -21.57 -48.43
N GLU A 113 9.18 -20.85 -48.72
CA GLU A 113 7.97 -21.27 -49.47
C GLU A 113 6.73 -21.78 -48.69
N SER A 114 5.87 -20.81 -48.35
CA SER A 114 4.52 -20.59 -48.91
C SER A 114 3.43 -21.69 -48.98
N GLY A 115 2.24 -21.34 -48.47
CA GLY A 115 0.91 -21.89 -48.84
C GLY A 115 0.32 -22.91 -47.85
N SER A 116 -0.99 -22.95 -47.55
CA SER A 116 -2.13 -22.12 -47.97
C SER A 116 -3.29 -22.21 -46.96
N GLU A 117 -4.26 -21.30 -47.11
CA GLU A 117 -5.59 -21.18 -46.49
C GLU A 117 -6.26 -22.45 -45.89
N SER A 118 -6.85 -22.33 -44.68
CA SER A 118 -8.33 -22.35 -44.48
C SER A 118 -8.76 -22.59 -43.01
N SER A 119 -9.54 -21.62 -42.49
CA SER A 119 -10.75 -21.79 -41.65
C SER A 119 -10.83 -22.86 -40.54
N SER A 120 -10.84 -22.43 -39.26
CA SER A 120 -11.94 -22.76 -38.32
C SER A 120 -11.89 -21.95 -37.01
N SER A 121 -13.00 -21.24 -36.77
CA SER A 121 -13.59 -20.70 -35.53
C SER A 121 -13.12 -21.12 -34.11
N THR A 122 -13.54 -20.25 -33.18
CA THR A 122 -13.79 -20.36 -31.71
C THR A 122 -12.68 -19.95 -30.73
N ASP A 123 -13.12 -19.10 -29.77
CA ASP A 123 -12.40 -18.41 -28.67
C ASP A 123 -11.36 -17.34 -29.06
N PRO A 124 -11.37 -16.18 -28.37
CA PRO A 124 -10.96 -16.12 -26.96
C PRO A 124 -11.86 -15.31 -26.00
N SER A 125 -12.24 -15.92 -24.88
CA SER A 125 -12.21 -15.25 -23.58
C SER A 125 -10.84 -15.40 -22.92
N ALA A 126 -9.93 -14.49 -23.26
CA ALA A 126 -8.90 -13.98 -22.36
C ALA A 126 -9.25 -12.48 -22.22
N GLY A 127 -9.48 -11.93 -21.03
CA GLY A 127 -8.73 -12.18 -19.80
C GLY A 127 -7.74 -11.03 -19.70
N SER A 128 -8.21 -9.89 -19.18
CA SER A 128 -7.34 -8.74 -18.94
C SER A 128 -6.29 -9.13 -17.93
N SER A 129 -5.06 -9.34 -18.40
CA SER A 129 -3.90 -9.06 -17.59
C SER A 129 -3.79 -7.54 -17.49
N SER A 130 -4.24 -6.99 -16.36
CA SER A 130 -3.60 -5.79 -15.82
C SER A 130 -2.11 -6.12 -15.70
N GLU A 131 -1.28 -5.54 -16.56
CA GLU A 131 0.17 -5.56 -16.33
C GLU A 131 0.45 -4.60 -15.17
N SER A 132 0.94 -5.15 -14.06
CA SER A 132 1.15 -4.44 -12.80
C SER A 132 2.11 -3.25 -12.96
N GLY A 133 1.77 -2.13 -12.30
CA GLY A 133 2.74 -1.13 -11.85
C GLY A 133 3.49 -0.32 -12.92
N VAL A 134 3.07 -0.32 -14.18
CA VAL A 134 3.62 0.60 -15.20
C VAL A 134 2.61 1.70 -15.47
N MET A 135 2.93 2.93 -15.03
CA MET A 135 2.23 4.14 -15.46
C MET A 135 2.09 4.11 -16.98
N PRO A 136 0.87 4.19 -17.54
CA PRO A 136 0.65 4.01 -18.96
C PRO A 136 1.46 5.04 -19.73
N SER A 137 2.42 4.56 -20.53
CA SER A 137 3.43 5.38 -21.19
C SER A 137 3.12 5.56 -22.67
N GLY A 138 3.38 6.75 -23.18
CA GLY A 138 3.03 7.15 -24.55
C GLY A 138 2.38 8.53 -24.59
N SER A 139 1.83 8.89 -25.75
CA SER A 139 1.02 10.09 -25.87
C SER A 139 -0.22 9.97 -25.00
N TYR A 140 -0.50 10.99 -24.19
CA TYR A 140 -1.53 10.97 -23.13
C TYR A 140 -1.22 10.04 -21.95
N GLY A 141 0.03 9.62 -21.76
CA GLY A 141 0.44 8.89 -20.57
C GLY A 141 0.22 9.65 -19.26
N ALA A 142 0.26 8.92 -18.15
CA ALA A 142 0.23 9.52 -16.81
C ALA A 142 1.58 10.16 -16.47
N CYS A 143 1.59 11.25 -15.70
CA CYS A 143 2.80 11.99 -15.34
C CYS A 143 2.63 12.81 -14.07
N ASP A 144 3.70 13.01 -13.31
CA ASP A 144 3.65 13.80 -12.07
C ASP A 144 3.97 15.28 -12.31
N LEU A 145 3.07 16.17 -11.85
CA LEU A 145 3.24 17.62 -11.85
C LEU A 145 4.14 18.12 -10.71
N ALA A 146 4.35 17.31 -9.67
CA ALA A 146 5.19 17.60 -8.50
C ALA A 146 6.64 17.10 -8.64
N ALA A 147 6.94 16.32 -9.68
CA ALA A 147 8.27 15.82 -10.00
C ALA A 147 9.29 16.98 -10.07
N LYS A 148 10.41 16.84 -9.34
CA LYS A 148 11.39 17.92 -9.16
C LYS A 148 12.35 18.10 -10.35
N GLU A 149 12.42 17.11 -11.23
CA GLU A 149 13.11 17.15 -12.52
C GLU A 149 12.06 17.19 -13.64
N PRO A 150 12.34 17.76 -14.81
CA PRO A 150 11.37 17.77 -15.92
C PRO A 150 10.99 16.33 -16.29
N SER A 151 9.69 16.01 -16.17
CA SER A 151 9.12 14.65 -16.15
C SER A 151 9.68 13.71 -17.22
N ASP A 152 10.56 12.79 -16.81
CA ASP A 152 11.01 11.63 -17.61
C ASP A 152 9.84 10.65 -17.92
N ASP A 153 8.67 10.86 -17.31
CA ASP A 153 7.43 10.09 -17.51
C ASP A 153 6.83 10.26 -18.92
N CYS A 154 7.05 11.43 -19.54
CA CYS A 154 6.51 11.77 -20.85
C CYS A 154 7.53 11.52 -21.98
N LEU A 155 7.03 11.31 -23.20
CA LEU A 155 7.87 11.10 -24.38
C LEU A 155 8.75 12.34 -24.69
N ASP A 156 9.89 12.14 -25.35
CA ASP A 156 10.79 13.21 -25.84
C ASP A 156 10.01 14.27 -26.68
N GLY A 157 9.67 15.41 -26.06
CA GLY A 157 8.93 16.52 -26.69
C GLY A 157 7.47 16.69 -26.24
N ASP A 158 6.97 15.76 -25.43
CA ASP A 158 5.71 15.91 -24.69
C ASP A 158 5.96 16.67 -23.37
N LEU A 159 4.92 17.33 -22.87
CA LEU A 159 4.90 18.05 -21.59
C LEU A 159 3.87 17.40 -20.66
N CYS A 160 4.18 17.27 -19.37
CA CYS A 160 3.17 16.96 -18.37
C CYS A 160 2.25 18.18 -18.19
N ILE A 161 1.01 18.07 -18.68
CA ILE A 161 0.01 19.15 -18.64
C ILE A 161 -0.97 18.92 -17.49
N SER A 162 -1.24 19.98 -16.71
CA SER A 162 -2.31 19.97 -15.71
C SER A 162 -3.65 20.28 -16.37
N VAL A 163 -4.65 19.43 -16.15
CA VAL A 163 -5.95 19.49 -16.85
C VAL A 163 -7.13 19.95 -15.97
N GLY A 164 -6.91 20.13 -14.67
CA GLY A 164 -7.93 20.52 -13.67
C GLY A 164 -7.82 19.63 -12.42
N ASP A 165 -8.36 20.06 -11.27
CA ASP A 165 -8.47 19.26 -10.02
C ASP A 165 -7.26 18.39 -9.61
N GLY A 166 -6.03 18.84 -9.91
CA GLY A 166 -4.79 18.10 -9.66
C GLY A 166 -4.44 17.05 -10.70
N ALA A 167 -5.37 16.70 -11.59
CA ALA A 167 -5.20 15.74 -12.66
C ALA A 167 -4.21 16.22 -13.75
N SER A 168 -3.57 15.25 -14.40
CA SER A 168 -2.49 15.45 -15.36
C SER A 168 -2.54 14.47 -16.56
N ALA A 169 -1.83 14.81 -17.63
CA ALA A 169 -1.54 13.90 -18.75
C ALA A 169 -0.30 14.38 -19.52
N CYS A 170 0.37 13.48 -20.24
CA CYS A 170 1.40 13.86 -21.22
C CYS A 170 0.78 14.39 -22.51
N GLY A 171 1.29 15.50 -23.04
CA GLY A 171 0.82 16.07 -24.31
C GLY A 171 1.91 16.74 -25.12
N LEU A 172 2.00 16.43 -26.41
CA LEU A 172 2.94 17.05 -27.36
C LEU A 172 2.86 18.57 -27.32
N GLU A 173 3.95 19.25 -26.96
CA GLU A 173 4.01 20.72 -26.91
C GLU A 173 4.06 21.31 -28.33
N GLY A 174 3.35 22.42 -28.53
CA GLY A 174 3.47 23.24 -29.73
C GLY A 174 2.74 22.72 -30.96
N CYS A 175 1.74 21.84 -30.78
CA CYS A 175 0.81 21.45 -31.84
C CYS A 175 0.21 22.71 -32.54
N ALA A 176 -0.03 22.61 -33.85
CA ALA A 176 -0.68 23.64 -34.64
C ALA A 176 -2.17 23.34 -34.84
N ASP A 177 -2.54 22.07 -35.00
CA ASP A 177 -3.92 21.60 -35.06
C ASP A 177 -4.10 20.15 -34.57
N GLU A 178 -5.34 19.66 -34.57
CA GLU A 178 -5.74 18.30 -34.16
C GLU A 178 -5.02 17.18 -34.93
N GLY A 179 -4.50 17.45 -36.13
CA GLY A 179 -3.76 16.48 -36.95
C GLY A 179 -2.31 16.25 -36.51
N ASP A 180 -1.76 17.09 -35.64
CA ASP A 180 -0.45 16.87 -35.02
C ASP A 180 -0.53 15.90 -33.82
N CYS A 181 -1.75 15.66 -33.31
CA CYS A 181 -1.99 14.89 -32.10
C CYS A 181 -2.17 13.39 -32.37
N ALA A 182 -1.68 12.57 -31.44
CA ALA A 182 -1.87 11.12 -31.50
C ALA A 182 -3.35 10.75 -31.37
N VAL A 183 -3.76 9.62 -31.96
CA VAL A 183 -5.08 9.03 -31.71
C VAL A 183 -4.94 8.11 -30.49
N PRO A 184 -5.79 8.23 -29.46
CA PRO A 184 -5.71 7.35 -28.29
C PRO A 184 -6.01 5.89 -28.65
N GLU A 185 -5.44 4.96 -27.90
CA GLU A 185 -5.61 3.53 -28.15
C GLU A 185 -7.01 3.01 -27.75
N SER A 186 -7.68 3.69 -26.82
CA SER A 186 -9.07 3.43 -26.43
C SER A 186 -9.85 4.72 -26.13
N GLY A 187 -11.10 4.59 -25.69
CA GLY A 187 -12.04 5.71 -25.52
C GLY A 187 -12.67 6.22 -26.82
N THR A 188 -13.42 7.32 -26.70
CA THR A 188 -14.02 8.07 -27.82
C THR A 188 -13.69 9.57 -27.80
N ALA A 189 -12.97 10.05 -26.79
CA ALA A 189 -12.51 11.44 -26.69
C ALA A 189 -11.60 11.80 -27.88
N ALA A 190 -11.77 13.01 -28.41
CA ALA A 190 -11.11 13.41 -29.65
C ALA A 190 -9.77 14.11 -29.37
N PRO A 191 -8.69 13.80 -30.12
CA PRO A 191 -7.46 14.57 -30.07
C PRO A 191 -7.72 16.05 -30.38
N ALA A 192 -7.30 16.93 -29.48
CA ALA A 192 -7.47 18.36 -29.61
C ALA A 192 -6.17 19.09 -29.27
N CYS A 193 -5.83 20.11 -30.07
CA CYS A 193 -4.71 20.99 -29.80
C CYS A 193 -5.19 22.16 -28.92
N LEU A 194 -5.03 22.03 -27.60
CA LEU A 194 -5.61 22.96 -26.62
C LEU A 194 -4.60 24.00 -26.12
N PRO A 195 -5.03 25.23 -25.79
CA PRO A 195 -4.15 26.26 -25.26
C PRO A 195 -3.79 26.02 -23.79
N LEU A 196 -2.51 26.19 -23.43
CA LEU A 196 -2.04 25.97 -22.07
C LEU A 196 -2.11 27.21 -21.17
N ASN A 197 -2.33 26.97 -19.87
CA ASN A 197 -2.27 27.98 -18.81
C ASN A 197 -0.82 28.45 -18.59
N GLY A 198 -0.40 29.44 -19.38
CA GLY A 198 0.98 29.93 -19.46
C GLY A 198 1.35 30.43 -20.85
N GLY A 199 0.57 30.04 -21.86
CA GLY A 199 0.84 30.27 -23.28
C GLY A 199 1.39 29.01 -23.95
N GLY A 200 1.32 28.98 -25.28
CA GLY A 200 1.55 27.77 -26.05
C GLY A 200 0.29 26.92 -26.20
N THR A 201 0.46 25.77 -26.81
CA THR A 201 -0.57 24.75 -27.09
C THR A 201 0.02 23.38 -26.78
N ALA A 202 -0.82 22.42 -26.41
CA ALA A 202 -0.43 21.02 -26.37
C ALA A 202 -1.57 20.11 -26.80
N CYS A 203 -1.22 18.90 -27.24
CA CYS A 203 -2.18 17.87 -27.52
C CYS A 203 -2.82 17.36 -26.22
N ALA A 204 -4.15 17.37 -26.18
CA ALA A 204 -4.98 16.78 -25.14
C ALA A 204 -6.11 15.97 -25.79
N LEU A 205 -6.99 15.37 -24.97
CA LEU A 205 -8.21 14.70 -25.42
C LEU A 205 -9.43 15.47 -24.91
N ASP A 206 -10.25 15.96 -25.83
CA ASP A 206 -11.50 16.69 -25.53
C ASP A 206 -12.62 15.67 -25.24
N CYS A 207 -13.25 15.83 -24.06
CA CYS A 207 -14.39 15.04 -23.61
C CYS A 207 -15.61 15.92 -23.27
N GLY A 208 -15.60 17.22 -23.60
CA GLY A 208 -16.66 18.16 -23.26
C GLY A 208 -17.94 18.04 -24.08
N GLY A 209 -17.99 17.12 -25.06
CA GLY A 209 -19.22 16.65 -25.68
C GLY A 209 -19.88 15.46 -24.94
N GLY A 210 -19.26 14.96 -23.87
CA GLY A 210 -19.64 13.74 -23.16
C GLY A 210 -19.01 12.48 -23.74
N GLU A 211 -17.88 12.62 -24.43
CA GLU A 211 -17.08 11.51 -24.92
C GLU A 211 -16.43 10.73 -23.77
N VAL A 212 -16.21 9.42 -23.98
CA VAL A 212 -15.55 8.55 -23.01
C VAL A 212 -14.04 8.71 -23.16
N CYS A 213 -13.33 8.98 -22.07
CA CYS A 213 -11.87 9.01 -22.07
C CYS A 213 -11.26 7.61 -22.29
N PRO A 214 -9.96 7.52 -22.64
CA PRO A 214 -9.22 6.25 -22.62
C PRO A 214 -9.33 5.55 -21.26
N ASP A 215 -9.13 4.23 -21.26
CA ASP A 215 -9.27 3.41 -20.05
C ASP A 215 -8.32 3.91 -18.94
N GLY A 216 -8.87 4.14 -17.74
CA GLY A 216 -8.13 4.69 -16.58
C GLY A 216 -8.16 6.22 -16.44
N MET A 217 -8.48 6.97 -17.51
CA MET A 217 -8.64 8.43 -17.42
C MET A 217 -10.04 8.85 -16.96
N ILE A 218 -10.09 9.97 -16.24
CA ILE A 218 -11.32 10.69 -15.91
C ILE A 218 -11.51 11.89 -16.85
N CYS A 219 -12.77 12.24 -17.15
CA CYS A 219 -13.10 13.49 -17.85
C CYS A 219 -13.20 14.62 -16.81
N VAL A 220 -12.15 15.42 -16.71
CA VAL A 220 -12.00 16.49 -15.73
C VAL A 220 -12.79 17.72 -16.18
N ASP A 221 -13.51 18.35 -15.25
CA ASP A 221 -14.35 19.55 -15.48
C ASP A 221 -15.36 19.46 -16.64
N GLU A 222 -15.76 18.24 -17.06
CA GLU A 222 -16.50 17.99 -18.32
C GLU A 222 -15.81 18.66 -19.53
N PHE A 223 -14.47 18.59 -19.62
CA PHE A 223 -13.71 19.31 -20.65
C PHE A 223 -12.52 18.51 -21.21
N VAL A 224 -11.63 17.96 -20.37
CA VAL A 224 -10.41 17.29 -20.83
C VAL A 224 -10.17 15.98 -20.08
N CYS A 225 -9.74 14.94 -20.80
CA CYS A 225 -9.30 13.69 -20.18
C CYS A 225 -7.95 13.86 -19.48
N GLY A 226 -7.84 13.35 -18.26
CA GLY A 226 -6.58 13.19 -17.57
C GLY A 226 -6.61 12.04 -16.59
N TRP A 227 -5.43 11.71 -16.10
CA TRP A 227 -5.25 10.85 -14.94
C TRP A 227 -5.58 11.67 -13.70
N ALA A 228 -6.41 11.13 -12.81
CA ALA A 228 -6.65 11.74 -11.51
C ALA A 228 -5.30 12.00 -10.80
N PRO A 229 -5.19 12.99 -9.89
CA PRO A 229 -3.98 13.15 -9.11
C PRO A 229 -3.69 11.83 -8.38
N VAL A 230 -2.64 11.15 -8.82
CA VAL A 230 -2.03 10.06 -8.08
C VAL A 230 -1.45 10.72 -6.84
N ALA A 231 -2.06 10.49 -5.68
CA ALA A 231 -1.50 10.95 -4.42
C ALA A 231 -0.08 10.35 -4.29
N PRO A 232 0.88 11.05 -3.66
CA PRO A 232 2.13 10.41 -3.28
C PRO A 232 1.82 9.22 -2.38
N GLY A 233 1.95 8.01 -2.93
CA GLY A 233 1.54 6.77 -2.28
C GLY A 233 0.06 6.41 -2.43
N GLY A 234 -0.50 6.37 -3.65
CA GLY A 234 -1.81 5.75 -3.84
C GLY A 234 -2.12 5.31 -5.27
N GLY A 235 -2.68 4.10 -5.41
CA GLY A 235 -3.07 3.49 -6.69
C GLY A 235 -1.99 2.64 -7.36
N VAL A 236 -0.78 2.53 -6.76
CA VAL A 236 0.31 1.68 -7.26
C VAL A 236 1.06 1.07 -6.08
N CYS A 237 0.67 -0.14 -5.67
CA CYS A 237 1.44 -0.90 -4.69
C CYS A 237 2.83 -1.32 -5.22
N PRO A 238 3.92 -1.16 -4.44
CA PRO A 238 3.99 -0.47 -3.14
C PRO A 238 4.03 1.05 -3.30
N ASP A 239 3.40 1.73 -2.36
CA ASP A 239 3.34 3.19 -2.26
C ASP A 239 4.65 3.81 -1.76
N SER A 240 5.37 3.13 -0.86
CA SER A 240 6.68 3.56 -0.34
C SER A 240 7.46 2.44 0.38
N ASP A 241 8.79 2.59 0.47
CA ASP A 241 9.70 1.66 1.17
C ASP A 241 9.73 1.96 2.68
N LEU A 242 9.35 0.97 3.50
CA LEU A 242 9.44 1.03 4.97
C LEU A 242 10.88 0.96 5.49
N GLY A 243 11.79 0.43 4.68
CA GLY A 243 13.21 0.27 4.99
C GLY A 243 13.51 -0.81 6.03
N ALA A 244 14.76 -0.82 6.51
CA ALA A 244 15.26 -1.79 7.48
C ALA A 244 14.85 -1.47 8.92
N VAL A 245 14.58 -2.51 9.72
CA VAL A 245 14.12 -2.38 11.12
C VAL A 245 15.26 -2.35 12.14
N PRO A 246 15.08 -1.76 13.34
CA PRO A 246 13.87 -1.04 13.78
C PRO A 246 13.72 0.31 13.06
N SER A 247 12.50 0.56 12.58
CA SER A 247 12.11 1.79 11.89
C SER A 247 10.82 2.37 12.50
N SER A 248 10.67 3.67 12.31
CA SER A 248 9.52 4.48 12.72
C SER A 248 9.15 5.32 11.50
N TYR A 249 7.94 5.13 10.99
CA TYR A 249 7.44 5.71 9.74
C TYR A 249 6.21 6.56 10.03
N ASP A 250 6.30 7.86 9.77
CA ASP A 250 5.16 8.79 9.89
C ASP A 250 4.43 8.85 8.54
N GLY A 251 3.20 8.34 8.48
CA GLY A 251 2.32 8.34 7.28
C GLY A 251 1.00 9.07 7.52
N ASP A 252 0.20 9.21 6.46
CA ASP A 252 -1.16 9.77 6.54
C ASP A 252 -2.02 9.23 5.40
N ALA A 253 -2.98 8.37 5.76
CA ALA A 253 -3.91 7.73 4.84
C ALA A 253 -4.85 8.73 4.11
N THR A 254 -4.93 9.99 4.55
CA THR A 254 -5.90 10.96 4.03
C THR A 254 -5.65 11.33 2.57
N GLY A 255 -6.54 10.88 1.69
CA GLY A 255 -6.50 11.12 0.25
C GLY A 255 -5.66 10.11 -0.53
N LEU A 256 -5.35 8.95 0.07
CA LEU A 256 -4.79 7.79 -0.63
C LEU A 256 -5.92 6.98 -1.31
N PHE A 257 -5.63 5.77 -1.76
CA PHE A 257 -6.61 4.89 -2.41
C PHE A 257 -7.06 3.76 -1.47
N ASP A 258 -8.24 3.21 -1.74
CA ASP A 258 -8.79 1.96 -1.17
C ASP A 258 -8.49 0.86 -2.21
N ASP A 259 -7.26 0.34 -2.17
CA ASP A 259 -6.72 -0.62 -3.15
C ASP A 259 -6.87 -2.08 -2.65
N TYR A 260 -6.90 -2.30 -1.33
CA TYR A 260 -7.02 -3.60 -0.69
C TYR A 260 -7.88 -3.56 0.59
N ILE A 261 -8.98 -4.34 0.60
CA ILE A 261 -9.88 -4.51 1.75
C ILE A 261 -9.30 -5.56 2.73
N PRO A 262 -8.85 -5.19 3.95
CA PRO A 262 -8.25 -6.13 4.89
C PRO A 262 -9.26 -7.07 5.54
N SER A 263 -8.87 -8.32 5.83
CA SER A 263 -9.82 -9.33 6.33
C SER A 263 -10.42 -9.02 7.70
N CYS A 264 -9.74 -8.18 8.47
CA CYS A 264 -10.15 -7.71 9.79
C CYS A 264 -10.72 -6.28 9.81
N ALA A 265 -10.76 -5.59 8.67
CA ALA A 265 -11.35 -4.25 8.57
C ALA A 265 -12.89 -4.28 8.57
N GLY A 266 -13.50 -3.11 8.82
CA GLY A 266 -14.92 -2.97 9.14
C GLY A 266 -15.84 -3.00 7.92
N LEU A 267 -16.38 -1.85 7.53
CA LEU A 267 -17.22 -1.71 6.32
C LEU A 267 -16.39 -1.59 5.02
N GLY A 268 -15.25 -2.27 4.96
CA GLY A 268 -14.31 -2.26 3.83
C GLY A 268 -12.87 -1.90 4.22
N GLY A 269 -12.71 -1.09 5.27
CA GLY A 269 -11.47 -0.33 5.50
C GLY A 269 -11.77 1.15 5.30
N GLY A 270 -10.72 1.94 5.18
CA GLY A 270 -10.68 3.35 4.81
C GLY A 270 -9.93 3.54 3.50
N GLU A 271 -9.01 4.50 3.50
CA GLU A 271 -7.95 4.66 2.50
C GLU A 271 -6.67 4.13 3.18
N GLU A 272 -5.75 3.51 2.44
CA GLU A 272 -4.54 2.91 3.03
C GLU A 272 -3.22 3.33 2.35
N GLU A 273 -2.11 3.08 3.04
CA GLU A 273 -0.75 3.18 2.50
C GLU A 273 -0.09 1.79 2.48
N LEU A 274 0.34 1.32 1.31
CA LEU A 274 0.88 -0.02 1.09
C LEU A 274 2.41 0.00 1.01
N LEU A 275 3.09 -0.28 2.14
CA LEU A 275 4.54 -0.13 2.25
C LEU A 275 5.29 -1.41 1.86
N ASP A 276 6.33 -1.34 1.02
CA ASP A 276 7.21 -2.50 0.83
C ASP A 276 8.19 -2.69 1.99
N PHE A 277 8.37 -3.95 2.38
CA PHE A 277 9.30 -4.34 3.42
C PHE A 277 10.04 -5.63 3.04
N THR A 278 11.34 -5.69 3.33
CA THR A 278 12.15 -6.91 3.17
C THR A 278 12.81 -7.29 4.49
N ALA A 279 12.61 -8.54 4.92
CA ALA A 279 13.21 -9.08 6.13
C ALA A 279 14.74 -9.24 6.01
N ASP A 280 15.50 -8.51 6.84
CA ASP A 280 16.97 -8.58 6.91
C ASP A 280 17.52 -9.95 7.34
N GLU A 281 16.75 -10.74 8.11
CA GLU A 281 17.04 -12.12 8.48
C GLU A 281 15.73 -12.88 8.75
N ALA A 282 15.78 -14.21 8.88
CA ALA A 282 14.58 -14.98 9.19
C ALA A 282 14.10 -14.69 10.62
N GLY A 283 12.81 -14.37 10.80
CA GLY A 283 12.18 -14.34 12.11
C GLY A 283 10.86 -13.60 12.22
N PHE A 284 10.49 -13.28 13.46
CA PHE A 284 9.26 -12.56 13.76
C PHE A 284 9.46 -11.05 13.64
N TYR A 285 8.59 -10.41 12.87
CA TYR A 285 8.53 -8.97 12.68
C TYR A 285 7.19 -8.45 13.19
N THR A 286 7.23 -7.41 14.02
CA THR A 286 6.06 -6.74 14.58
C THR A 286 5.92 -5.37 13.93
N PHE A 287 4.73 -5.11 13.38
CA PHE A 287 4.31 -3.84 12.79
C PHE A 287 3.19 -3.28 13.67
N SER A 288 3.41 -2.12 14.29
CA SER A 288 2.52 -1.57 15.32
C SER A 288 2.29 -0.09 15.11
N THR A 289 1.03 0.36 15.21
CA THR A 289 0.65 1.78 15.17
C THR A 289 0.37 2.35 16.57
N GLU A 290 0.68 1.61 17.65
CA GLU A 290 0.34 2.00 19.04
C GLU A 290 0.74 3.45 19.37
N GLY A 291 -0.25 4.26 19.75
CA GLY A 291 -0.06 5.69 20.06
C GLY A 291 -0.33 6.65 18.91
N SER A 292 -0.62 6.14 17.71
CA SER A 292 -1.21 6.91 16.60
C SER A 292 -2.56 7.54 17.01
N PRO A 293 -2.96 8.67 16.39
CA PRO A 293 -4.22 9.36 16.71
C PRO A 293 -5.47 8.73 16.06
N THR A 294 -5.28 7.90 15.03
CA THR A 294 -6.30 7.29 14.16
C THR A 294 -6.69 5.89 14.66
N ASP A 295 -7.94 5.48 14.44
CA ASP A 295 -8.42 4.10 14.59
C ASP A 295 -7.91 3.27 13.39
N THR A 296 -6.88 2.44 13.57
CA THR A 296 -6.07 1.87 12.46
C THR A 296 -6.18 0.36 12.34
N VAL A 297 -6.27 -0.14 11.12
CA VAL A 297 -6.04 -1.54 10.74
C VAL A 297 -4.60 -1.69 10.24
N VAL A 298 -3.88 -2.74 10.68
CA VAL A 298 -2.56 -3.11 10.13
C VAL A 298 -2.64 -4.52 9.58
N PHE A 299 -2.16 -4.71 8.36
CA PHE A 299 -2.13 -6.01 7.68
C PHE A 299 -0.81 -6.24 6.93
N VAL A 300 -0.50 -7.50 6.64
CA VAL A 300 0.70 -7.88 5.89
C VAL A 300 0.34 -8.85 4.78
N LEU A 301 0.75 -8.55 3.55
CA LEU A 301 0.55 -9.39 2.36
C LEU A 301 1.85 -9.98 1.86
N THR A 302 1.79 -11.16 1.24
CA THR A 302 2.92 -11.80 0.52
C THR A 302 3.39 -11.05 -0.74
N GLY A 303 2.71 -9.96 -1.10
CA GLY A 303 2.91 -9.14 -2.29
C GLY A 303 1.65 -8.33 -2.58
N CYS A 304 1.66 -7.43 -3.56
CA CYS A 304 0.51 -6.56 -3.87
C CYS A 304 -0.77 -7.34 -4.25
N ASP A 305 -0.63 -8.41 -5.04
CA ASP A 305 -1.72 -9.37 -5.35
C ASP A 305 -1.65 -10.62 -4.44
N GLY A 306 -1.05 -10.49 -3.26
CA GLY A 306 -0.67 -11.60 -2.39
C GLY A 306 -1.75 -12.11 -1.45
N GLU A 307 -1.50 -13.27 -0.84
CA GLU A 307 -2.24 -13.75 0.33
C GLU A 307 -1.85 -12.94 1.57
N GLU A 308 -2.84 -12.65 2.42
CA GLU A 308 -2.70 -11.97 3.71
C GLU A 308 -2.11 -12.91 4.76
N LEU A 309 -0.97 -12.54 5.34
CA LEU A 309 -0.25 -13.27 6.38
C LEU A 309 -0.78 -12.98 7.79
N GLY A 310 -1.43 -11.83 7.98
CA GLY A 310 -2.00 -11.41 9.25
C GLY A 310 -2.64 -10.03 9.15
N CYS A 311 -3.63 -9.79 10.01
CA CYS A 311 -4.40 -8.55 10.09
C CYS A 311 -4.77 -8.30 11.57
N ASN A 312 -4.67 -7.06 12.02
CA ASN A 312 -5.21 -6.59 13.30
C ASN A 312 -5.93 -5.25 13.09
N ASP A 313 -6.87 -4.96 13.98
CA ASP A 313 -7.75 -3.78 14.00
C ASP A 313 -7.63 -3.09 15.36
N ASP A 314 -7.83 -3.85 16.44
CA ASP A 314 -7.57 -3.42 17.81
C ASP A 314 -6.43 -4.21 18.47
N LEU A 315 -5.39 -3.52 18.99
CA LEU A 315 -4.34 -4.10 19.84
C LEU A 315 -4.89 -4.48 21.23
N ASP A 316 -5.70 -3.60 21.84
CA ASP A 316 -6.38 -3.90 23.11
C ASP A 316 -7.74 -3.17 23.22
N PRO A 317 -8.81 -3.73 22.64
CA PRO A 317 -10.14 -3.13 22.69
C PRO A 317 -10.74 -3.14 24.11
N ALA A 318 -10.24 -4.01 25.00
CA ALA A 318 -10.70 -4.07 26.38
C ALA A 318 -10.19 -2.89 27.21
N ASN A 319 -9.03 -2.32 26.84
CA ASN A 319 -8.45 -1.11 27.43
C ASN A 319 -8.56 0.15 26.55
N MET A 320 -9.31 0.08 25.43
CA MET A 320 -9.55 1.18 24.49
C MET A 320 -8.27 1.65 23.75
N ILE A 321 -7.44 0.69 23.32
CA ILE A 321 -6.34 0.91 22.38
C ILE A 321 -6.83 0.42 21.01
N PHE A 322 -7.27 1.38 20.19
CA PHE A 322 -7.80 1.20 18.82
C PHE A 322 -6.71 1.42 17.75
N GLN A 323 -5.46 1.24 18.15
CA GLN A 323 -4.33 1.17 17.24
C GLN A 323 -3.98 -0.30 17.10
N SER A 324 -3.38 -0.68 15.97
CA SER A 324 -3.15 -2.07 15.60
C SER A 324 -1.73 -2.55 15.85
N SER A 325 -1.58 -3.86 15.99
CA SER A 325 -0.30 -4.55 15.99
C SER A 325 -0.41 -5.94 15.39
N VAL A 326 0.33 -6.19 14.31
CA VAL A 326 0.50 -7.50 13.69
C VAL A 326 1.91 -8.00 13.95
N THR A 327 2.05 -9.29 14.26
CA THR A 327 3.35 -9.98 14.29
C THR A 327 3.30 -11.19 13.38
N VAL A 328 4.20 -11.27 12.40
CA VAL A 328 4.29 -12.35 11.41
C VAL A 328 5.70 -12.94 11.38
N TYR A 329 5.81 -14.22 11.02
CA TYR A 329 7.09 -14.84 10.71
C TYR A 329 7.44 -14.62 9.24
N LEU A 330 8.65 -14.09 8.98
CA LEU A 330 9.21 -13.87 7.66
C LEU A 330 10.50 -14.66 7.51
N THR A 331 10.73 -15.24 6.33
CA THR A 331 11.98 -15.93 6.01
C THR A 331 13.08 -14.94 5.59
N ASP A 332 14.34 -15.39 5.65
CA ASP A 332 15.51 -14.58 5.25
C ASP A 332 15.34 -13.96 3.86
N SER A 333 15.48 -12.64 3.76
CA SER A 333 15.28 -11.86 2.53
C SER A 333 13.87 -11.97 1.91
N GLN A 334 12.84 -12.32 2.69
CA GLN A 334 11.45 -12.32 2.24
C GLN A 334 10.92 -10.90 2.12
N ALA A 335 10.43 -10.54 0.93
CA ALA A 335 9.68 -9.31 0.70
C ALA A 335 8.19 -9.51 0.98
N VAL A 336 7.55 -8.50 1.54
CA VAL A 336 6.11 -8.41 1.85
C VAL A 336 5.62 -6.98 1.65
N ILE A 337 4.30 -6.80 1.62
CA ILE A 337 3.65 -5.49 1.72
C ILE A 337 3.07 -5.36 3.12
N VAL A 338 3.31 -4.24 3.79
CA VAL A 338 2.72 -3.88 5.08
C VAL A 338 1.76 -2.73 4.84
N GLY A 339 0.46 -3.00 4.97
CA GLY A 339 -0.58 -2.00 4.80
C GLY A 339 -0.98 -1.36 6.13
N VAL A 340 -1.19 -0.05 6.12
CA VAL A 340 -1.82 0.69 7.21
C VAL A 340 -3.07 1.38 6.69
N ASP A 341 -4.21 0.90 7.18
CA ASP A 341 -5.58 1.29 6.82
C ASP A 341 -6.29 1.88 8.06
N GLY A 342 -7.49 2.43 7.89
CA GLY A 342 -8.35 2.89 8.98
C GLY A 342 -9.61 2.03 9.17
N TRP A 343 -10.07 1.91 10.41
CA TRP A 343 -11.29 1.15 10.71
C TRP A 343 -12.53 1.82 10.12
N ASN A 344 -13.32 1.06 9.35
CA ASN A 344 -14.70 1.42 9.00
C ASN A 344 -14.85 2.78 8.26
N GLY A 345 -13.92 3.11 7.38
CA GLY A 345 -13.92 4.35 6.60
C GLY A 345 -13.27 5.53 7.30
N GLU A 346 -12.56 5.31 8.41
CA GLU A 346 -11.71 6.32 9.02
C GLU A 346 -10.40 6.47 8.21
N VAL A 347 -9.86 7.69 8.17
CA VAL A 347 -8.59 8.02 7.51
C VAL A 347 -7.87 9.07 8.34
N GLY A 348 -6.55 9.07 8.33
CA GLY A 348 -5.77 10.05 9.08
C GLY A 348 -4.28 9.72 9.24
N PRO A 349 -3.54 10.59 9.94
CA PRO A 349 -2.12 10.42 10.21
C PRO A 349 -1.86 9.26 11.18
N TYR A 350 -0.75 8.56 10.99
CA TYR A 350 -0.30 7.49 11.86
C TYR A 350 1.23 7.48 11.98
N THR A 351 1.75 6.79 13.00
CA THR A 351 3.16 6.41 13.09
C THR A 351 3.22 4.90 13.18
N LEU A 352 3.86 4.25 12.19
CA LEU A 352 4.10 2.81 12.16
C LEU A 352 5.50 2.52 12.72
N GLU A 353 5.55 1.83 13.85
CA GLU A 353 6.76 1.26 14.42
C GLU A 353 6.93 -0.17 13.91
N ALA A 354 7.98 -0.41 13.13
CA ALA A 354 8.33 -1.73 12.62
C ALA A 354 9.58 -2.23 13.35
N SER A 355 9.51 -3.45 13.89
CA SER A 355 10.57 -4.00 14.72
C SER A 355 10.74 -5.50 14.53
N TYR A 356 11.99 -5.95 14.62
CA TYR A 356 12.31 -7.37 14.71
C TYR A 356 12.08 -7.84 16.16
N ALA A 357 11.06 -8.68 16.36
CA ALA A 357 10.74 -9.30 17.65
C ALA A 357 11.77 -10.39 18.05
N GLY A 358 12.66 -10.74 17.12
CA GLY A 358 13.68 -11.78 17.24
C GLY A 358 13.49 -12.85 16.20
N ALA A 359 14.51 -13.69 15.99
CA ALA A 359 14.58 -14.67 14.90
C ALA A 359 13.40 -15.65 14.82
N GLY A 360 12.61 -15.75 15.89
CA GLY A 360 12.31 -17.06 16.43
C GLY A 360 13.64 -17.80 16.62
N THR A 361 14.00 -18.14 17.86
CA THR A 361 14.46 -19.53 17.96
C THR A 361 13.29 -20.33 17.40
N ASP A 362 13.49 -21.12 16.33
CA ASP A 362 12.70 -22.32 16.03
C ASP A 362 12.17 -22.83 17.38
N GLY A 363 10.86 -22.74 17.64
CA GLY A 363 10.31 -22.30 18.94
C GLY A 363 11.02 -22.76 20.24
N GLY A 364 12.02 -22.01 20.70
CA GLY A 364 12.73 -22.26 21.96
C GLY A 364 13.10 -23.73 22.19
N SER A 365 13.17 -24.14 23.45
CA SER A 365 13.46 -25.54 23.79
C SER A 365 12.22 -26.40 23.58
N CYS A 366 12.29 -27.45 22.75
CA CYS A 366 11.21 -28.45 22.61
C CYS A 366 10.74 -29.10 23.94
N CYS A 367 11.48 -28.89 25.01
CA CYS A 367 11.26 -29.43 26.35
C CYS A 367 10.60 -28.45 27.32
N ASP A 368 10.42 -27.19 26.93
CA ASP A 368 9.91 -26.11 27.76
C ASP A 368 8.66 -25.48 27.14
N VAL A 369 7.83 -24.86 27.97
CA VAL A 369 6.61 -24.17 27.54
C VAL A 369 6.95 -22.72 27.22
N GLN A 370 6.36 -22.17 26.15
CA GLN A 370 6.62 -20.82 25.67
C GLN A 370 5.39 -20.24 24.96
N ASP A 371 5.41 -18.94 24.71
CA ASP A 371 4.27 -18.17 24.21
C ASP A 371 4.21 -18.08 22.66
N GLY A 372 4.97 -18.92 21.94
CA GLY A 372 4.99 -18.96 20.47
C GLY A 372 5.10 -20.39 19.91
N PRO A 373 4.79 -20.60 18.62
CA PRO A 373 4.76 -21.92 17.98
C PRO A 373 6.17 -22.49 17.69
N GLY A 374 6.22 -23.79 17.37
CA GLY A 374 7.42 -24.50 16.88
C GLY A 374 8.40 -24.96 17.97
N CYS A 375 9.52 -25.63 17.60
CA CYS A 375 10.65 -25.87 18.51
C CYS A 375 12.06 -26.10 17.91
N ASP A 376 13.12 -25.83 18.71
CA ASP A 376 14.52 -25.69 18.25
C ASP A 376 15.14 -26.93 17.62
N ALA A 377 14.48 -28.07 17.74
CA ALA A 377 14.73 -29.24 16.95
C ALA A 377 13.61 -29.41 15.92
N ALA A 378 13.79 -28.86 14.71
CA ALA A 378 12.87 -28.98 13.57
C ALA A 378 12.34 -30.41 13.29
N ALA A 379 13.10 -31.46 13.63
CA ALA A 379 12.67 -32.85 13.51
C ALA A 379 11.67 -33.30 14.61
N ILE A 380 11.75 -32.71 15.80
CA ILE A 380 10.77 -32.84 16.88
C ILE A 380 9.55 -32.00 16.54
N GLU A 381 9.74 -30.74 16.16
CA GLU A 381 8.68 -29.83 15.70
C GLU A 381 7.82 -30.49 14.60
N THR A 382 8.43 -30.92 13.49
CA THR A 382 7.74 -31.62 12.38
C THR A 382 6.91 -32.83 12.86
N CYS A 383 7.37 -33.53 13.91
CA CYS A 383 6.63 -34.64 14.49
C CYS A 383 5.45 -34.18 15.35
N VAL A 384 5.63 -33.12 16.14
CA VAL A 384 4.59 -32.53 16.98
C VAL A 384 3.50 -31.88 16.12
N CYS A 385 3.85 -31.07 15.11
CA CYS A 385 2.86 -30.48 14.19
C CYS A 385 2.01 -31.57 13.54
N ALA A 386 2.63 -32.65 13.05
CA ALA A 386 1.92 -33.77 12.42
C ALA A 386 0.98 -34.57 13.36
N ILE A 387 0.99 -34.27 14.66
CA ILE A 387 0.09 -34.83 15.68
C ILE A 387 -0.92 -33.78 16.16
N ASP A 388 -0.48 -32.53 16.33
CA ASP A 388 -1.28 -31.39 16.79
C ASP A 388 -0.78 -30.09 16.14
N ASP A 389 -1.47 -29.62 15.10
CA ASP A 389 -1.09 -28.44 14.30
C ASP A 389 -1.05 -27.15 15.16
N PHE A 390 -1.84 -27.07 16.24
CA PHE A 390 -1.86 -25.96 17.21
C PHE A 390 -0.47 -25.61 17.77
N CYS A 391 0.39 -26.61 17.92
CA CYS A 391 1.75 -26.42 18.42
C CYS A 391 2.65 -25.64 17.45
N CYS A 392 2.26 -25.53 16.18
CA CYS A 392 3.04 -24.94 15.11
C CYS A 392 2.34 -23.75 14.44
N ASP A 393 1.02 -23.63 14.62
CA ASP A 393 0.22 -22.50 14.14
C ASP A 393 -0.07 -21.45 15.25
N ASP A 394 -0.20 -21.86 16.52
CA ASP A 394 -0.62 -20.99 17.63
C ASP A 394 0.44 -20.86 18.75
N THR A 395 0.74 -21.93 19.50
CA THR A 395 1.55 -21.84 20.74
C THR A 395 2.11 -23.19 21.17
N TRP A 396 3.40 -23.25 21.50
CA TRP A 396 4.05 -24.45 22.04
C TRP A 396 3.84 -24.59 23.56
N ASP A 397 2.68 -25.12 23.92
CA ASP A 397 2.21 -25.22 25.29
C ASP A 397 2.63 -26.53 26.02
N GLY A 398 2.06 -26.77 27.20
CA GLY A 398 2.32 -27.99 27.99
C GLY A 398 1.83 -29.30 27.35
N ALA A 399 0.89 -29.24 26.39
CA ALA A 399 0.54 -30.39 25.56
C ALA A 399 1.59 -30.63 24.48
N CYS A 400 2.10 -29.57 23.83
CA CYS A 400 3.17 -29.66 22.83
C CYS A 400 4.44 -30.31 23.40
N VAL A 401 4.87 -29.90 24.60
CA VAL A 401 5.98 -30.55 25.33
C VAL A 401 5.68 -32.02 25.66
N ALA A 402 4.42 -32.37 25.97
CA ALA A 402 4.02 -33.76 26.24
C ALA A 402 4.00 -34.64 24.97
N ILE A 403 3.70 -34.06 23.80
CA ILE A 403 3.79 -34.74 22.50
C ILE A 403 5.27 -34.88 22.12
N ALA A 404 6.08 -33.82 22.26
CA ALA A 404 7.51 -33.83 21.99
C ALA A 404 8.24 -34.94 22.78
N THR A 405 7.95 -35.06 24.08
CA THR A 405 8.55 -36.07 24.98
C THR A 405 7.91 -37.46 24.91
N SER A 406 6.95 -37.68 24.00
CA SER A 406 6.29 -38.97 23.82
C SER A 406 7.21 -40.03 23.20
N GLU A 407 6.75 -41.30 23.19
CA GLU A 407 7.43 -42.38 22.44
C GLU A 407 7.36 -42.20 20.91
N GLU A 408 6.59 -41.22 20.41
CA GLU A 408 6.42 -40.94 18.98
C GLU A 408 7.43 -39.91 18.47
N CYS A 409 7.64 -38.79 19.20
CA CYS A 409 8.57 -37.73 18.81
C CYS A 409 9.94 -37.78 19.51
N LEU A 410 10.04 -38.40 20.69
CA LEU A 410 11.32 -38.76 21.34
C LEU A 410 12.28 -37.58 21.65
N ALA A 411 11.76 -36.40 22.00
CA ALA A 411 12.57 -35.29 22.51
C ALA A 411 13.33 -35.70 23.78
N ILE A 412 14.61 -35.33 23.88
CA ILE A 412 15.48 -35.66 25.01
C ILE A 412 15.68 -34.43 25.89
N CYS A 413 14.93 -34.38 26.99
CA CYS A 413 14.96 -33.30 27.98
C CYS A 413 15.78 -33.72 29.21
N GLY A 414 16.68 -32.85 29.71
CA GLY A 414 17.59 -33.20 30.82
C GLY A 414 18.36 -32.06 31.47
#